data_AF-C3ZIM8-F1
#
_entry.id   AF-C3ZIM8-F1
#
_cell.length_a   1.000
_cell.length_b   1.000
_cell.length_c   1.000
_cell.angle_alpha   90.00
_cell.angle_beta   90.00
_cell.angle_gamma   90.00
#
_symmetry.space_group_name_H-M   'P 1'
#
loop_
_entity.id
_entity.type
_entity.pdbx_description
1 polymer ?
#
loop_
_entity_poly.entity_id
_entity_poly.type
_entity_poly.pdbx_seq_one_letter_code
_entity_poly.pdbx_strand_id
1 'polypeptide(L)' 'WSPWSACSVTCGVGEQTRDRTCTNPAPANGGADCDGPTQETQACDTGVSCP' A
#
# COMPACT_ATOMS: atom_id res chain seq x y z
N TRP A 1 -3.78 -4.25 6.08
CA TRP A 1 -3.37 -3.71 4.77
C TRP A 1 -4.51 -3.93 3.78
N SER A 2 -4.82 -2.93 2.98
CA SER A 2 -5.70 -2.98 1.82
C SER A 2 -5.03 -3.78 0.70
N PRO A 3 -5.78 -4.15 -0.35
CA PRO A 3 -5.18 -4.54 -1.61
C PRO A 3 -4.21 -3.47 -2.12
N TRP A 4 -3.21 -3.89 -2.90
CA TRP A 4 -2.35 -2.98 -3.64
C TRP A 4 -3.17 -2.19 -4.66
N SER A 5 -2.82 -0.91 -4.81
CA SER A 5 -3.31 -0.06 -5.90
C SER A 5 -2.81 -0.57 -7.25
N ALA A 6 -3.38 -0.04 -8.33
CA ALA A 6 -2.86 -0.32 -9.66
C ALA A 6 -1.42 0.17 -9.78
N CYS A 7 -0.62 -0.53 -10.59
CA CYS A 7 0.73 -0.10 -10.90
C CYS A 7 0.71 1.32 -11.50
N SER A 8 1.64 2.17 -11.08
CA SER A 8 1.74 3.56 -11.53
C SER A 8 1.96 3.70 -13.03
N VAL A 9 2.40 2.62 -13.67
CA VAL A 9 2.62 2.49 -15.11
C VAL A 9 1.74 1.39 -15.69
N THR A 10 1.46 1.50 -16.99
CA THR A 10 0.78 0.47 -17.76
C THR A 10 1.74 -0.44 -18.53
N CYS A 11 3.04 -0.10 -18.55
CA CYS A 11 4.11 -0.90 -19.13
C CYS A 11 5.40 -0.76 -18.27
N GLY A 12 6.25 -1.76 -18.32
CA GLY A 12 7.52 -1.84 -17.61
C GLY A 12 7.33 -2.03 -16.11
N VAL A 13 8.31 -1.53 -15.37
CA VAL A 13 8.34 -1.53 -13.91
C VAL A 13 7.87 -0.17 -13.41
N GLY A 14 6.88 -0.17 -12.52
CA GLY A 14 6.43 1.01 -11.79
C GLY A 14 6.32 0.73 -10.31
N GLU A 15 5.45 1.47 -9.64
CA GLU A 15 5.22 1.37 -8.21
C GLU A 15 3.73 1.19 -7.92
N GLN A 16 3.43 0.44 -6.87
CA GLN A 16 2.10 0.30 -6.32
C GLN A 16 2.13 0.54 -4.82
N THR A 17 1.02 1.01 -4.29
CA THR A 17 0.86 1.40 -2.89
C THR A 17 -0.26 0.62 -2.23
N ARG A 18 -0.14 0.35 -0.94
CA ARG A 18 -1.26 -0.16 -0.14
C ARG A 18 -1.28 0.54 1.20
N ASP A 19 -2.47 0.70 1.75
CA ASP A 19 -2.67 1.39 3.03
C ASP A 19 -3.16 0.40 4.08
N ARG A 20 -2.90 0.65 5.36
CA ARG A 20 -3.56 -0.06 6.45
C ARG A 20 -4.21 0.94 7.38
N THR A 21 -5.41 0.59 7.82
CA THR A 21 -6.13 1.36 8.83
C THR A 21 -6.00 0.68 10.19
N CYS A 22 -5.78 1.49 11.22
CA CYS A 22 -5.79 1.09 12.62
C CYS A 22 -7.22 0.96 13.15
N THR A 23 -8.00 0.07 12.55
CA THR A 23 -9.44 -0.05 12.81
C THR A 23 -9.86 -1.44 13.27
N ASN A 24 -8.90 -2.35 13.48
CA ASN A 24 -9.18 -3.74 13.86
C ASN A 24 -8.24 -4.24 15.00
N PRO A 25 -8.43 -3.80 16.25
CA PRO A 25 -9.44 -2.83 16.73
C PRO A 25 -8.98 -1.39 16.56
N ALA A 26 -9.94 -0.45 16.56
CA ALA A 26 -9.61 0.97 16.65
C ALA A 26 -9.05 1.31 18.05
N PRO A 27 -8.00 2.14 18.17
CA PRO A 27 -7.56 2.63 19.45
C PRO A 27 -8.70 3.37 20.15
N ALA A 28 -8.97 2.99 21.39
CA ALA A 28 -10.03 3.57 22.21
C ALA A 28 -9.51 3.84 23.63
N ASN A 29 -10.12 4.80 24.33
CA ASN A 29 -9.80 5.14 25.73
C ASN A 29 -8.31 5.44 26.00
N GLY A 30 -7.63 6.09 25.05
CA GLY A 30 -6.18 6.37 25.17
C GLY A 30 -5.27 5.23 24.74
N GLY A 31 -5.80 4.22 24.03
CA GLY A 31 -5.00 3.19 23.35
C GLY A 31 -4.05 3.81 22.31
N ALA A 32 -2.85 3.25 22.19
CA ALA A 32 -1.85 3.72 21.24
C ALA A 32 -2.28 3.49 19.78
N ASP A 33 -1.91 4.43 18.89
CA ASP A 33 -1.99 4.22 17.45
C ASP A 33 -1.16 3.00 17.04
N CYS A 34 -1.46 2.38 15.89
CA CYS A 34 -0.66 1.23 15.46
C CYS A 34 0.79 1.65 15.19
N ASP A 35 1.70 0.83 15.69
CA ASP A 35 3.11 0.98 15.38
C ASP A 35 3.42 0.69 13.90
N GLY A 36 4.21 1.59 13.31
CA GLY A 36 4.74 1.49 11.94
C GLY A 36 3.93 2.25 10.89
N PRO A 37 4.38 2.24 9.62
CA PRO A 37 3.80 3.07 8.58
C PRO A 37 2.36 2.65 8.25
N THR A 38 1.49 3.62 7.95
CA THR A 38 0.11 3.38 7.50
C THR A 38 0.03 3.10 6.00
N GLN A 39 1.11 3.38 5.26
CA GLN A 39 1.22 3.18 3.82
C GLN A 39 2.50 2.40 3.50
N GLU A 40 2.43 1.52 2.52
CA GLU A 40 3.56 0.79 1.97
C GLU A 40 3.62 1.01 0.46
N THR A 41 4.83 1.15 -0.06
CA THR A 41 5.11 1.28 -1.50
C THR A 41 6.03 0.16 -1.91
N GLN A 42 5.74 -0.49 -3.04
CA GLN A 42 6.63 -1.49 -3.62
C GLN A 42 6.67 -1.38 -5.14
N ALA A 43 7.74 -1.91 -5.75
CA ALA A 43 7.81 -2.06 -7.18
C ALA A 43 6.76 -3.06 -7.69
N CYS A 44 6.19 -2.77 -8.87
CA CYS A 44 5.33 -3.66 -9.63
C CYS A 44 5.89 -3.81 -11.05
N ASP A 45 5.89 -5.02 -11.57
CA ASP A 45 6.17 -5.29 -12.98
C ASP A 45 4.84 -5.60 -13.68
N THR A 46 4.53 -4.80 -14.70
CA THR A 46 3.31 -4.98 -15.49
C THR A 46 3.39 -6.16 -16.46
N GLY A 47 4.58 -6.71 -16.69
CA GLY A 47 4.82 -7.75 -17.70
C GLY A 47 4.68 -7.27 -19.15
N VAL A 48 4.45 -5.97 -19.35
CA VAL A 48 4.31 -5.34 -20.67
C VAL A 48 5.58 -4.54 -20.95
N SER A 49 6.31 -4.83 -22.02
CA SER A 49 7.46 -4.00 -22.41
C SER A 49 6.98 -2.62 -22.89
N CYS A 50 7.58 -1.54 -22.39
CA CYS A 50 7.31 -0.20 -22.93
C CYS A 50 7.90 -0.05 -24.35
N PRO A 51 7.20 0.66 -25.25
CA PRO A 51 7.67 0.94 -26.61
C PRO A 51 8.84 1.93 -26.66
#